data_AF-A0A2E3W113-F1
#
_entry.id   AF-A0A2E3W113-F1
#
_cell.length_a   1.000
_cell.length_b   1.000
_cell.length_c   1.000
_cell.angle_alpha   90.00
_cell.angle_beta   90.00
_cell.angle_gamma   90.00
#
_symmetry.space_group_name_H-M   'P 1'
#
loop_
_entity.id
_entity.type
_entity.pdbx_description
1 polymer ?
#
loop_
_entity_poly.entity_id
_entity_poly.type
_entity_poly.pdbx_seq_one_letter_code
_entity_poly.pdbx_strand_id
1 'polypeptide(L)'
;MRARIGMNVPEVQIIEGEHPLFVIERYDRNKDGDQVKRLHQQDFCQAIGITSDEKYEAEGGPDLEDVYNLMLENVTARKRIESSFRFLDWVCFNLLIGNNDSHAKNLSFLMTDK
;
A
#
# COMPACT_ATOMS: atom_id res chain seq x y z
N MET A 1 -7.37 -10.42 8.93
CA MET A 1 -7.77 -11.34 7.84
C MET A 1 -6.67 -11.49 6.79
N ARG A 2 -6.17 -10.41 6.17
CA ARG A 2 -5.05 -10.44 5.19
C ARG A 2 -3.81 -11.20 5.68
N ALA A 3 -3.31 -10.91 6.89
CA ALA A 3 -2.17 -11.63 7.46
C ALA A 3 -2.39 -13.16 7.57
N ARG A 4 -3.63 -13.59 7.89
CA ARG A 4 -3.99 -15.01 8.05
C ARG A 4 -3.99 -15.78 6.73
N ILE A 5 -4.03 -15.09 5.59
CA ILE A 5 -3.99 -15.68 4.25
C ILE A 5 -2.65 -15.43 3.54
N GLY A 6 -1.60 -15.03 4.28
CA GLY A 6 -0.24 -14.89 3.75
C GLY A 6 0.05 -13.59 3.01
N MET A 7 -0.87 -12.61 3.01
CA MET A 7 -0.60 -11.31 2.39
C MET A 7 0.37 -10.49 3.24
N ASN A 8 1.30 -9.79 2.58
CA ASN A 8 2.20 -8.83 3.21
C ASN A 8 1.43 -7.58 3.66
N VAL A 9 1.16 -7.49 4.97
CA VAL A 9 0.48 -6.37 5.63
C VAL A 9 1.22 -6.02 6.92
N PRO A 10 1.13 -4.76 7.39
CA PRO A 10 1.73 -4.37 8.66
C PRO A 10 1.11 -5.14 9.83
N GLU A 11 1.88 -5.25 10.92
CA GLU A 11 1.34 -5.75 12.18
C GLU A 11 0.22 -4.83 12.68
N VAL A 12 -0.83 -5.44 13.21
CA VAL A 12 -2.00 -4.75 13.74
C VAL A 12 -2.38 -5.31 15.10
N GLN A 13 -2.76 -4.43 16.01
CA GLN A 13 -3.24 -4.78 17.33
C GLN A 13 -4.49 -3.97 17.67
N ILE A 14 -5.40 -4.58 18.43
CA ILE A 14 -6.51 -3.89 19.07
C ILE A 14 -6.10 -3.69 20.54
N ILE A 15 -6.07 -2.44 20.98
CA ILE A 15 -5.88 -2.10 22.40
C ILE A 15 -7.27 -1.87 22.98
N GLU A 16 -7.68 -2.74 23.89
CA GLU A 16 -8.97 -2.67 24.57
C GLU A 16 -9.00 -1.50 25.57
N GLY A 17 -10.19 -0.93 25.79
CA GLY A 17 -10.43 0.19 26.69
C GLY A 17 -11.86 0.72 26.54
N GLU A 18 -12.18 1.84 27.20
CA GLU A 18 -13.45 2.54 27.00
C GLU A 18 -13.66 2.94 25.53
N HIS A 19 -12.56 3.29 24.86
CA HIS A 19 -12.48 3.50 23.42
C HIS A 19 -11.41 2.58 22.84
N PRO A 20 -11.79 1.44 22.24
CA PRO A 20 -10.84 0.53 21.62
C PRO A 20 -10.03 1.21 20.51
N LEU A 21 -8.74 0.93 20.45
CA LEU A 21 -7.83 1.53 19.47
C LEU A 21 -7.36 0.49 18.46
N PHE A 22 -7.40 0.83 17.17
CA PHE A 22 -6.80 0.03 16.11
C PHE A 22 -5.40 0.58 15.79
N VAL A 23 -4.37 -0.09 16.30
CA VAL A 23 -2.97 0.35 16.17
C VAL A 23 -2.28 -0.45 15.09
N ILE A 24 -1.66 0.24 14.15
CA ILE A 24 -0.95 -0.34 13.00
C ILE A 24 0.53 0.02 13.11
N GLU A 25 1.40 -0.97 12.99
CA GLU A 25 2.84 -0.71 12.90
C GLU A 25 3.19 -0.02 11.58
N ARG A 26 3.96 1.07 11.67
CA ARG A 26 4.41 1.82 10.50
C ARG A 26 5.49 1.07 9.74
N TYR A 27 5.20 0.65 8.51
CA TYR A 27 6.13 -0.05 7.62
C TYR A 27 7.19 0.86 6.97
N ASP A 28 7.08 2.18 7.10
CA ASP A 28 8.08 3.15 6.64
C ASP A 28 9.08 3.55 7.73
N ARG A 29 9.22 2.71 8.76
CA ARG A 29 10.15 2.86 9.87
C ARG A 29 10.98 1.61 10.01
N ASN A 30 12.29 1.77 10.19
CA ASN A 30 13.20 0.68 10.53
C ASN A 30 13.87 0.99 11.87
N LYS A 31 13.76 0.05 12.83
CA LYS A 31 14.40 0.18 14.14
C LYS A 31 15.82 -0.39 14.06
N ASP A 32 16.78 0.41 14.50
CA ASP A 32 18.20 0.06 14.57
C ASP A 32 18.68 0.36 16.00
N GLY A 33 18.52 -0.63 16.89
CA GLY A 33 18.67 -0.44 18.33
C GLY A 33 17.67 0.59 18.86
N ASP A 34 18.18 1.63 19.53
CA ASP A 34 17.39 2.75 20.05
C ASP A 34 17.06 3.82 18.99
N GLN A 35 17.58 3.68 17.77
CA GLN A 35 17.33 4.61 16.69
C GLN A 35 16.17 4.15 15.79
N VAL A 36 15.39 5.11 15.31
CA VAL A 36 14.35 4.87 14.31
C VAL A 36 14.71 5.58 13.02
N LYS A 37 15.09 4.81 12.01
CA LYS A 37 15.34 5.30 10.65
C LYS A 37 14.01 5.40 9.89
N ARG A 38 13.85 6.48 9.11
CA ARG A 38 12.69 6.68 8.24
C ARG A 38 13.02 6.17 6.85
N LEU A 39 12.12 5.40 6.27
CA LEU A 39 12.17 5.01 4.87
C LEU A 39 11.30 5.97 4.07
N HIS A 40 11.78 6.41 2.91
CA HIS A 40 10.96 7.27 2.06
C HIS A 40 9.84 6.44 1.44
N GLN A 41 8.62 6.95 1.58
CA GLN A 41 7.41 6.33 1.07
C GLN A 41 6.68 7.34 0.18
N GLN A 42 6.16 6.85 -0.94
CA GLN A 42 5.34 7.63 -1.86
C GLN A 42 4.08 6.85 -2.21
N ASP A 43 2.90 7.46 -2.06
CA ASP A 43 1.64 6.86 -2.50
C ASP A 43 1.47 6.97 -4.03
N PHE A 44 0.55 6.20 -4.63
CA PHE A 44 0.45 6.19 -6.10
C PHE A 44 -0.09 7.50 -6.67
N CYS A 45 -0.93 8.26 -5.94
CA CYS A 45 -1.34 9.59 -6.39
C CYS A 45 -0.13 10.53 -6.50
N GLN A 46 0.75 10.49 -5.50
CA GLN A 46 2.00 11.26 -5.51
C GLN A 46 2.96 10.81 -6.62
N ALA A 47 3.01 9.51 -6.93
CA ALA A 47 3.88 8.97 -7.97
C ALA A 47 3.38 9.31 -9.39
N ILE A 48 2.05 9.37 -9.59
CA ILE A 48 1.43 9.79 -10.86
C ILE A 48 1.44 11.32 -11.00
N GLY A 49 1.46 12.05 -9.88
CA GLY A 49 1.47 13.51 -9.87
C GLY A 49 0.07 14.14 -9.84
N ILE A 50 -0.92 13.42 -9.34
CA ILE A 50 -2.31 13.88 -9.19
C ILE A 50 -2.62 14.28 -7.74
N THR A 51 -3.66 15.09 -7.58
CA THR A 51 -4.07 15.56 -6.25
C THR A 51 -4.84 14.49 -5.48
N SER A 52 -5.02 14.70 -4.17
CA SER A 52 -5.81 13.77 -3.35
C SER A 52 -7.30 13.78 -3.70
N ASP A 53 -7.78 14.84 -4.35
CA ASP A 53 -9.18 15.01 -4.75
C ASP A 53 -9.49 14.23 -6.04
N GLU A 54 -8.46 13.70 -6.71
CA GLU A 54 -8.58 12.90 -7.94
C GLU A 54 -8.18 11.44 -7.65
N LYS A 55 -8.37 10.97 -6.42
CA LYS A 55 -7.90 9.63 -6.02
C LYS A 55 -8.80 8.50 -6.54
N TYR A 56 -10.06 8.80 -6.88
CA TYR A 56 -11.01 7.84 -7.43
C TYR A 56 -11.05 7.92 -8.95
N GLU A 57 -11.12 6.77 -9.63
CA GLU A 57 -11.31 6.67 -11.09
C GLU A 57 -12.52 7.50 -11.56
N ALA A 58 -13.63 7.44 -10.82
CA ALA A 58 -14.85 8.19 -11.13
C ALA A 58 -14.67 9.72 -11.11
N GLU A 59 -13.61 10.22 -10.46
CA GLU A 59 -13.28 11.64 -10.33
C GLU A 59 -12.15 12.05 -11.28
N GLY A 60 -11.76 11.18 -12.22
CA GLY A 60 -10.63 11.40 -13.14
C GLY A 60 -9.29 10.88 -12.61
N GLY A 61 -9.32 10.12 -11.50
CA GLY A 61 -8.17 9.38 -11.01
C GLY A 61 -7.77 8.21 -11.89
N PRO A 62 -6.65 7.56 -11.58
CA PRO A 62 -6.07 6.52 -12.41
C PRO A 62 -6.92 5.26 -12.32
N ASP A 63 -7.11 4.61 -13.47
CA ASP A 63 -7.77 3.32 -13.50
C ASP A 63 -6.81 2.19 -13.04
N LEU A 64 -7.30 0.96 -13.06
CA LEU A 64 -6.52 -0.19 -12.62
C LEU A 64 -5.30 -0.46 -13.53
N GLU A 65 -5.41 -0.20 -14.82
CA GLU A 65 -4.34 -0.38 -15.81
C GLU A 65 -3.24 0.67 -15.60
N ASP A 66 -3.62 1.93 -15.39
CA ASP A 66 -2.71 3.04 -15.05
C ASP A 66 -1.87 2.70 -13.81
N VAL A 67 -2.55 2.26 -12.74
CA VAL A 67 -1.91 1.88 -11.47
C VAL A 67 -0.95 0.69 -11.67
N TYR A 68 -1.33 -0.30 -12.49
CA TYR A 68 -0.47 -1.46 -12.77
C TYR A 68 0.75 -1.09 -13.61
N ASN A 69 0.59 -0.26 -14.63
CA ASN A 69 1.68 0.22 -15.48
C ASN A 69 2.67 1.07 -14.68
N LEU A 70 2.16 2.00 -13.86
CA LEU A 70 2.99 2.78 -12.94
C LEU A 70 3.84 1.88 -12.03
N MET A 71 3.24 0.81 -11.51
CA MET A 71 3.97 -0.18 -10.71
C MET A 71 5.12 -0.81 -11.51
N LEU A 72 4.87 -1.30 -12.71
CA LEU A 72 5.89 -1.95 -13.54
C LEU A 72 7.05 -1.02 -13.94
N GLU A 73 6.77 0.26 -14.11
CA GLU A 73 7.74 1.31 -14.42
C GLU A 73 8.65 1.64 -13.23
N ASN A 74 8.10 1.62 -12.01
CA ASN A 74 8.81 2.06 -10.81
C ASN A 74 9.45 0.93 -10.00
N VAL A 75 9.07 -0.33 -10.21
CA VAL A 75 9.74 -1.47 -9.57
C VAL A 75 10.92 -2.00 -10.38
N THR A 76 11.95 -2.47 -9.67
CA THR A 76 13.10 -3.12 -10.33
C THR A 76 12.68 -4.37 -11.09
N ALA A 77 13.41 -4.73 -12.15
CA ALA A 77 13.13 -5.93 -12.95
C ALA A 77 13.03 -7.21 -12.09
N ARG A 78 13.87 -7.34 -11.06
CA ARG A 78 13.85 -8.46 -10.10
C ARG A 78 12.54 -8.55 -9.31
N LYS A 79 11.88 -7.42 -9.04
CA LYS A 79 10.66 -7.33 -8.24
C LYS A 79 9.37 -7.37 -9.06
N ARG A 80 9.42 -7.18 -10.38
CA ARG A 80 8.23 -7.14 -11.25
C ARG A 80 7.26 -8.30 -11.03
N ILE A 81 7.73 -9.54 -11.09
CA ILE A 81 6.86 -10.73 -10.92
C ILE A 81 6.20 -10.74 -9.54
N GLU A 82 6.98 -10.55 -8.47
CA GLU A 82 6.48 -10.49 -7.09
C GLU A 82 5.47 -9.36 -6.91
N SER A 83 5.76 -8.16 -7.43
CA SER A 83 4.89 -7.00 -7.36
C SER A 83 3.60 -7.19 -8.16
N SER A 84 3.64 -7.86 -9.32
CA SER A 84 2.43 -8.21 -10.08
C SER A 84 1.53 -9.16 -9.30
N PHE A 85 2.08 -10.21 -8.68
CA PHE A 85 1.25 -11.10 -7.85
C PHE A 85 0.67 -10.37 -6.63
N ARG A 86 1.46 -9.55 -5.94
CA ARG A 86 0.97 -8.74 -4.82
C ARG A 86 -0.13 -7.77 -5.24
N PHE A 87 -0.03 -7.20 -6.43
CA PHE A 87 -1.06 -6.32 -6.98
C PHE A 87 -2.35 -7.10 -7.27
N LEU A 88 -2.25 -8.26 -7.93
CA LEU A 88 -3.41 -9.14 -8.17
C LEU A 88 -4.06 -9.62 -6.87
N ASP A 89 -3.26 -10.01 -5.88
CA ASP A 89 -3.76 -10.38 -4.54
C ASP A 89 -4.52 -9.22 -3.89
N TRP A 90 -4.03 -7.98 -4.04
CA TRP A 90 -4.71 -6.80 -3.54
C TRP A 90 -6.05 -6.57 -4.24
N VAL A 91 -6.11 -6.67 -5.58
CA VAL A 91 -7.35 -6.54 -6.36
C VAL A 91 -8.37 -7.60 -5.94
N CYS A 92 -7.98 -8.87 -6.01
CA CYS A 92 -8.83 -10.00 -5.66
C CYS A 92 -9.32 -9.91 -4.22
N PHE A 93 -8.45 -9.56 -3.28
CA PHE A 93 -8.84 -9.43 -1.89
C PHE A 93 -9.88 -8.33 -1.68
N ASN A 94 -9.66 -7.13 -2.24
CA ASN A 94 -10.62 -6.02 -2.09
C ASN A 94 -11.98 -6.36 -2.70
N LEU A 95 -12.01 -7.04 -3.85
CA LEU A 95 -13.24 -7.53 -4.46
C LEU A 95 -13.97 -8.52 -3.54
N LEU A 96 -13.26 -9.51 -2.99
CA LEU A 96 -13.84 -10.56 -2.16
C LEU A 96 -14.42 -10.05 -0.83
N ILE A 97 -13.85 -9.00 -0.26
CA ILE A 97 -14.34 -8.40 1.00
C ILE A 97 -15.28 -7.22 0.77
N GLY A 98 -15.56 -6.84 -0.49
CA GLY A 98 -16.40 -5.69 -0.83
C GLY A 98 -15.79 -4.35 -0.39
N ASN A 99 -14.47 -4.21 -0.42
CA ASN A 99 -13.82 -2.94 -0.11
C ASN A 99 -13.92 -1.98 -1.30
N ASN A 100 -14.94 -1.13 -1.28
CA ASN A 100 -15.19 -0.14 -2.34
C ASN A 100 -14.35 1.15 -2.20
N ASP A 101 -13.52 1.27 -1.16
CA ASP A 101 -12.65 2.43 -0.95
C ASP A 101 -11.17 2.11 -1.30
N SER A 102 -10.93 1.08 -2.10
CA SER A 102 -9.58 0.68 -2.51
C SER A 102 -9.07 1.55 -3.68
N HIS A 103 -8.52 2.72 -3.37
CA HIS A 103 -8.07 3.71 -4.35
C HIS A 103 -6.53 3.88 -4.38
N ALA A 104 -5.99 4.64 -5.34
CA ALA A 104 -4.55 4.77 -5.59
C ALA A 104 -3.72 5.17 -4.34
N LYS A 105 -4.24 6.03 -3.46
CA LYS A 105 -3.53 6.38 -2.20
C LYS A 105 -3.35 5.21 -1.20
N ASN A 106 -4.04 4.09 -1.38
CA ASN A 106 -3.85 2.91 -0.52
C ASN A 106 -2.71 2.00 -0.99
N LEU A 107 -2.07 2.34 -2.11
CA LEU A 107 -0.88 1.69 -2.62
C LEU A 107 0.29 2.67 -2.48
N SER A 108 1.47 2.14 -2.17
CA SER A 108 2.67 2.96 -1.99
C SER A 108 3.92 2.21 -2.42
N PHE A 109 4.89 2.95 -2.93
CA PHE A 109 6.26 2.51 -3.07
C PHE A 109 7.03 2.82 -1.78
N LEU A 110 7.90 1.89 -1.41
CA LEU A 110 8.89 2.09 -0.37
C LEU A 110 10.26 2.19 -1.05
N MET A 111 10.89 3.35 -0.91
CA MET A 111 12.25 3.55 -1.41
C MET A 111 13.23 2.96 -0.41
N THR A 112 13.99 1.98 -0.85
CA THR A 112 15.12 1.43 -0.12
C THR A 112 16.39 1.89 -0.80
N ASP A 113 17.38 2.33 -0.03
CA ASP A 113 18.72 2.60 -0.56
C ASP A 113 19.26 1.32 -1.23
N LYS A 114 19.96 1.49 -2.35
CA LYS A 114 20.59 0.39 -3.10
C LYS A 114 21.75 -0.21 -2.33
#